data_AF-A0A8S3YLY6-F1
#
_entry.id   AF-A0A8S3YLY6-F1
#
_cell.length_a   1.000
_cell.length_b   1.000
_cell.length_c   1.000
_cell.angle_alpha   90.00
_cell.angle_beta   90.00
_cell.angle_gamma   90.00
#
_symmetry.space_group_name_H-M   'P 1'
#
loop_
_entity.id
_entity.type
_entity.pdbx_description
1 polymer ?
#
loop_
_entity_poly.entity_id
_entity_poly.type
_entity_poly.pdbx_seq_one_letter_code
_entity_poly.pdbx_strand_id
1 'polypeptide(L)'
;KLYIPSARQLRRYKSKFSSPVFVHFKETLDGTHTVRAFKAQARFIRKMKKSVEDRVRFDFMELALRTWLGMKVFTLSQFVSLAAGLIVVWDDSFSPSQAGMLLSFSSWAPWEIAEKTPADAWPQDGEIVFEDYKTRYRDGLDLVLRGVTCSIGGGEK
;
A
#
# COMPACT_ATOMS: atom_id res chain seq x y z
N LYS A 1 4.13 12.12 9.10
CA LYS A 1 3.66 13.02 8.01
C LYS A 1 4.56 13.02 6.74
N LEU A 2 5.78 12.47 6.78
CA LEU A 2 6.75 12.56 5.67
C LEU A 2 6.66 11.45 4.61
N TYR A 3 6.19 10.24 4.97
CA TYR A 3 6.14 9.10 4.03
C TYR A 3 5.16 9.32 2.87
N ILE A 4 3.92 9.75 3.16
CA ILE A 4 2.85 9.88 2.17
C ILE A 4 3.18 10.91 1.07
N PRO A 5 3.74 12.11 1.38
CA PRO A 5 4.23 13.04 0.36
C PRO A 5 5.35 12.46 -0.51
N SER A 6 6.39 11.87 0.10
CA SER A 6 7.55 11.35 -0.62
C SER A 6 7.18 10.15 -1.51
N ALA A 7 6.37 9.22 -1.01
CA ALA A 7 5.90 8.07 -1.77
C ALA A 7 5.05 8.49 -2.98
N ARG A 8 4.18 9.50 -2.83
CA ARG A 8 3.37 10.04 -3.94
C ARG A 8 4.23 10.69 -5.01
N GLN A 9 5.20 11.51 -4.61
CA GLN A 9 6.12 12.14 -5.56
C GLN A 9 6.93 11.08 -6.31
N LEU A 10 7.42 10.05 -5.61
CA LEU A 10 8.17 8.97 -6.24
C LEU A 10 7.31 8.18 -7.24
N ARG A 11 6.06 7.88 -6.91
CA ARG A 11 5.11 7.23 -7.82
C ARG A 11 4.81 8.08 -9.06
N ARG A 12 4.75 9.41 -8.91
CA ARG A 12 4.62 10.35 -10.03
C ARG A 12 5.85 10.34 -10.93
N TYR A 13 7.06 10.36 -10.35
CA TYR A 13 8.29 10.25 -11.13
C TYR A 13 8.36 8.92 -11.88
N LYS A 14 8.07 7.80 -11.21
CA LYS A 14 8.02 6.48 -11.86
C LYS A 14 7.11 6.44 -13.08
N SER A 15 5.92 7.04 -13.01
CA SER A 15 5.03 7.18 -14.16
C SER A 15 5.68 7.97 -15.31
N LYS A 16 6.37 9.09 -14.98
CA LYS A 16 7.07 9.93 -15.96
C LYS A 16 8.28 9.21 -16.61
N PHE A 17 8.97 8.33 -15.89
CA PHE A 17 10.12 7.58 -16.42
C PHE A 17 9.72 6.26 -17.13
N SER A 18 8.50 5.76 -16.94
CA SER A 18 8.01 4.60 -17.68
C SER A 18 7.67 4.93 -19.14
N SER A 19 7.17 6.14 -19.42
CA SER A 19 6.73 6.55 -20.76
C SER A 19 7.87 6.61 -21.80
N PRO A 20 9.04 7.21 -21.54
CA PRO A 20 10.14 7.32 -22.51
C PRO A 20 10.68 5.98 -23.00
N VAL A 21 10.65 4.93 -22.18
CA VAL A 21 11.09 3.59 -22.57
C VAL A 21 10.17 3.01 -23.65
N PHE A 22 8.85 3.13 -23.46
CA PHE A 22 7.86 2.65 -24.45
C PHE A 22 7.87 3.48 -25.73
N VAL A 23 8.01 4.80 -25.61
CA VAL A 23 8.10 5.71 -26.76
C VAL A 23 9.35 5.40 -27.59
N HIS A 24 10.52 5.30 -26.96
CA HIS A 24 11.78 4.99 -27.66
C HIS A 24 11.77 3.58 -28.26
N PHE A 25 11.13 2.62 -27.60
CA PHE A 25 10.94 1.27 -28.15
C PHE A 25 10.08 1.30 -29.41
N LYS A 26 8.94 2.01 -29.37
CA LYS A 26 8.04 2.16 -30.52
C LYS A 26 8.72 2.87 -31.69
N GLU A 27 9.41 3.98 -31.42
CA GLU A 27 10.20 4.72 -32.42
C GLU A 27 11.28 3.83 -33.07
N THR A 28 11.90 2.94 -32.29
CA THR A 28 12.89 1.98 -32.82
C THR A 28 12.24 0.92 -33.70
N LEU A 29 11.06 0.40 -33.32
CA LEU A 29 10.31 -0.58 -34.11
C LEU A 29 9.91 0.01 -35.46
N ASP A 30 9.22 1.16 -35.44
CA ASP A 30 8.74 1.86 -36.64
C ASP A 30 9.92 2.28 -37.54
N GLY A 31 11.06 2.66 -36.95
CA GLY A 31 12.29 3.07 -37.65
C GLY A 31 13.32 1.95 -37.89
N THR A 32 12.98 0.67 -37.72
CA THR A 32 13.99 -0.43 -37.71
C THR A 32 14.83 -0.46 -38.98
N HIS A 33 14.21 -0.24 -40.14
CA HIS A 33 14.89 -0.29 -41.44
C HIS A 33 15.94 0.82 -41.57
N THR A 34 15.64 2.04 -41.13
CA THR A 34 16.57 3.17 -41.21
C THR A 34 17.71 3.02 -40.21
N VAL A 35 17.43 2.57 -38.98
CA VAL A 35 18.46 2.31 -37.97
C VAL A 35 19.48 1.28 -38.44
N ARG A 36 19.02 0.23 -39.14
CA ARG A 36 19.89 -0.78 -39.75
C ARG A 36 20.66 -0.25 -40.94
N ALA A 37 20.02 0.53 -41.81
CA ALA A 37 20.66 1.13 -42.99
C ALA A 37 21.84 2.04 -42.61
N PHE A 38 21.69 2.85 -41.55
CA PHE A 38 22.74 3.74 -41.05
C PHE A 38 23.71 3.08 -40.05
N LYS A 39 23.58 1.77 -39.79
CA LYS A 39 24.38 1.05 -38.78
C LYS A 39 24.40 1.73 -37.39
N ALA A 40 23.29 2.36 -37.01
CA ALA A 40 23.18 3.18 -35.79
C ALA A 40 22.67 2.41 -34.55
N GLN A 41 22.65 1.07 -34.59
CA GLN A 41 22.07 0.22 -33.54
C GLN A 41 22.68 0.49 -32.16
N ALA A 42 24.01 0.62 -32.07
CA ALA A 42 24.72 0.83 -30.81
C ALA A 42 24.27 2.12 -30.09
N ARG A 43 23.95 3.18 -30.84
CA ARG A 43 23.45 4.44 -30.28
C ARG A 43 22.06 4.26 -29.67
N PHE A 44 21.16 3.57 -30.38
CA PHE A 44 19.80 3.31 -29.91
C PHE A 44 19.79 2.38 -28.68
N ILE A 45 20.65 1.36 -28.66
CA ILE A 45 20.83 0.47 -27.51
C ILE A 45 21.34 1.25 -26.30
N ARG A 46 22.33 2.13 -26.46
CA ARG A 46 22.85 2.96 -25.37
C ARG A 46 21.78 3.91 -24.81
N LYS A 47 20.98 4.52 -25.69
CA LYS A 47 19.86 5.40 -25.29
C LYS A 47 18.79 4.62 -24.52
N MET A 48 18.44 3.42 -24.99
CA MET A 48 17.49 2.53 -24.32
C MET A 48 18.01 2.09 -22.94
N LYS A 49 19.27 1.66 -22.86
CA LYS A 49 19.93 1.25 -21.62
C LYS A 49 19.86 2.36 -20.57
N LYS A 50 20.17 3.61 -20.95
CA LYS A 50 20.08 4.77 -20.04
C LYS A 50 18.65 5.00 -19.52
N SER A 51 17.65 4.96 -20.39
CA SER A 51 16.24 5.12 -20.00
C SER A 51 15.75 4.01 -19.06
N VAL A 52 16.24 2.78 -19.26
CA VAL A 52 15.95 1.64 -18.37
C VAL A 52 16.65 1.80 -17.02
N GLU A 53 17.93 2.19 -17.01
CA GLU A 53 18.68 2.45 -15.77
C GLU A 53 18.02 3.52 -14.90
N ASP A 54 17.57 4.62 -15.51
CA ASP A 54 16.85 5.68 -14.80
C ASP A 54 15.56 5.14 -14.17
N ARG A 55 14.79 4.30 -14.88
CA ARG A 55 13.60 3.64 -14.33
C ARG A 55 13.93 2.72 -13.15
N VAL A 56 14.94 1.85 -13.29
CA VAL A 56 15.36 0.90 -12.23
C VAL A 56 15.76 1.63 -10.95
N ARG A 57 16.41 2.79 -11.06
CA ARG A 57 16.77 3.62 -9.89
C ARG A 57 15.54 4.08 -9.10
N PHE A 58 14.45 4.46 -9.78
CA PHE A 58 13.20 4.85 -9.09
C PHE A 58 12.50 3.66 -8.44
N ASP A 59 12.50 2.50 -9.10
CA ASP A 59 11.95 1.27 -8.53
C ASP A 59 12.72 0.85 -7.26
N PHE A 60 14.05 0.97 -7.25
CA PHE A 60 14.87 0.70 -6.08
C PHE A 60 14.56 1.67 -4.92
N MET A 61 14.41 2.96 -5.21
CA MET A 61 14.04 3.96 -4.20
C MET A 61 12.64 3.68 -3.62
N GLU A 62 11.71 3.19 -4.42
CA GLU A 62 10.35 2.86 -3.98
C GLU A 62 10.35 1.65 -3.06
N LEU A 63 11.14 0.63 -3.40
CA LEU A 63 11.37 -0.50 -2.52
C LEU A 63 12.02 -0.05 -1.21
N ALA A 64 13.07 0.77 -1.26
CA ALA A 64 13.76 1.28 -0.09
C ALA A 64 12.81 2.07 0.84
N LEU A 65 11.93 2.92 0.30
CA LEU A 65 10.93 3.64 1.09
C LEU A 65 9.92 2.69 1.75
N ARG A 66 9.44 1.68 1.03
CA ARG A 66 8.52 0.67 1.58
C ARG A 66 9.17 -0.12 2.70
N THR A 67 10.41 -0.56 2.51
CA THR A 67 11.19 -1.28 3.53
C THR A 67 11.49 -0.38 4.73
N TRP A 68 11.84 0.89 4.51
CA TRP A 68 12.06 1.85 5.59
C TRP A 68 10.82 2.06 6.46
N LEU A 69 9.65 2.21 5.84
CA LEU A 69 8.40 2.29 6.58
C LEU A 69 8.14 1.00 7.38
N GLY A 70 8.32 -0.16 6.75
CA GLY A 70 8.18 -1.46 7.40
C GLY A 70 9.08 -1.60 8.62
N MET A 71 10.37 -1.25 8.48
CA MET A 71 11.32 -1.25 9.60
C MET A 71 10.86 -0.33 10.73
N LYS A 72 10.31 0.86 10.43
CA LYS A 72 9.81 1.78 11.45
C LYS A 72 8.56 1.25 12.18
N VAL A 73 7.61 0.67 11.46
CA VAL A 73 6.40 0.05 12.05
C VAL A 73 6.80 -1.14 12.93
N PHE A 74 7.74 -1.96 12.45
CA PHE A 74 8.26 -3.10 13.22
C PHE A 74 8.95 -2.64 14.51
N THR A 75 9.81 -1.61 14.45
CA THR A 75 10.44 -1.08 15.67
C THR A 75 9.42 -0.57 16.68
N LEU A 76 8.35 0.08 16.22
CA LEU A 76 7.29 0.57 17.09
C LEU A 76 6.52 -0.59 17.75
N SER A 77 6.18 -1.63 16.99
CA SER A 77 5.56 -2.85 17.52
C SER A 77 6.45 -3.55 18.55
N GLN A 78 7.76 -3.60 18.31
CA GLN A 78 8.71 -4.19 19.24
C GLN A 78 8.75 -3.45 20.59
N PHE A 79 8.63 -2.11 20.58
CA PHE A 79 8.52 -1.34 21.82
C PHE A 79 7.22 -1.61 22.58
N VAL A 80 6.10 -1.77 21.87
CA VAL A 80 4.80 -2.10 22.49
C VAL A 80 4.84 -3.48 23.15
N SER A 81 5.37 -4.49 22.46
CA SER A 81 5.50 -5.85 23.00
C SER A 81 6.46 -5.92 24.19
N LEU A 82 7.55 -5.14 24.17
CA LEU A 82 8.47 -5.04 25.31
C LEU A 82 7.80 -4.40 26.53
N ALA A 83 7.04 -3.31 26.33
CA ALA A 83 6.31 -2.66 27.41
C ALA A 83 5.23 -3.56 28.02
N ALA A 84 4.48 -4.29 27.19
CA ALA A 84 3.48 -5.26 27.65
C ALA A 84 4.12 -6.38 28.49
N GLY A 85 5.27 -6.92 28.05
CA GLY A 85 6.02 -7.90 28.82
C GLY A 85 6.52 -7.37 30.16
N LEU A 86 6.97 -6.12 30.21
CA LEU A 86 7.46 -5.50 31.45
C LEU A 86 6.33 -5.26 32.46
N ILE A 87 5.14 -4.88 31.99
CA ILE A 87 3.94 -4.73 32.83
C ILE A 87 3.53 -6.08 33.44
N VAL A 88 3.52 -7.15 32.64
CA VAL A 88 3.20 -8.50 33.10
C VAL A 88 4.17 -8.99 34.18
N VAL A 89 5.46 -8.67 34.06
CA VAL A 89 6.48 -9.11 35.04
C VAL A 89 6.40 -8.31 36.35
N TRP A 90 5.87 -7.10 36.33
CA TRP A 90 5.81 -6.22 37.51
C TRP A 90 4.54 -6.41 38.35
N ASP A 91 3.48 -6.96 37.77
CA ASP A 91 2.21 -7.18 38.46
C ASP A 91 2.00 -8.68 38.71
N ASP A 92 2.07 -9.08 39.99
CA ASP A 92 1.85 -10.45 40.46
C ASP A 92 0.38 -10.90 40.35
N SER A 93 -0.54 -10.00 39.98
CA SER A 93 -1.98 -10.28 39.91
C SER A 93 -2.41 -11.00 38.63
N PHE A 94 -1.55 -11.10 37.62
CA PHE A 94 -1.92 -11.67 36.32
C PHE A 94 -1.82 -13.18 36.27
N SER A 95 -2.89 -13.83 35.83
CA SER A 95 -2.86 -15.25 35.47
C SER A 95 -1.97 -15.46 34.24
N PRO A 96 -1.16 -16.55 34.17
CA PRO A 96 -0.33 -16.87 33.01
C PRO A 96 -1.08 -16.90 31.68
N SER A 97 -2.37 -17.24 31.70
CA SER A 97 -3.22 -17.21 30.50
C SER A 97 -3.52 -15.79 30.00
N GLN A 98 -3.72 -14.82 30.90
CA GLN A 98 -3.95 -13.41 30.56
C GLN A 98 -2.68 -12.75 30.03
N ALA A 99 -1.53 -13.06 30.62
CA ALA A 99 -0.22 -12.65 30.13
C ALA A 99 0.03 -13.13 28.69
N GLY A 100 -0.26 -14.40 28.40
CA GLY A 100 -0.14 -14.97 27.05
C GLY A 100 -1.07 -14.30 26.02
N MET A 101 -2.31 -13.98 26.41
CA MET A 101 -3.25 -13.27 25.55
C MET A 101 -2.78 -11.84 25.22
N LEU A 102 -2.31 -11.07 26.22
CA LEU A 102 -1.83 -9.70 26.04
C LEU A 102 -0.62 -9.64 25.09
N LEU A 103 0.33 -10.56 25.24
CA LEU A 103 1.50 -10.66 24.37
C LEU A 103 1.14 -11.10 22.95
N SER A 104 0.13 -11.96 22.78
CA SER A 104 -0.37 -12.34 21.45
C SER A 104 -1.00 -11.15 20.72
N PHE A 105 -1.85 -10.37 21.41
CA PHE A 105 -2.53 -9.20 20.83
C PHE A 105 -1.58 -8.03 20.53
N SER A 106 -0.47 -7.88 21.26
CA SER A 106 0.51 -6.82 20.98
C SER A 106 1.29 -7.06 19.67
N SER A 107 1.43 -8.33 19.27
CA SER A 107 2.18 -8.74 18.07
C SER A 107 1.34 -8.74 16.79
N TRP A 108 0.01 -8.87 16.91
CA TRP A 108 -0.88 -9.06 15.77
C TRP A 108 -2.23 -8.39 16.04
N ALA A 109 -2.60 -7.40 15.22
CA ALA A 109 -4.00 -7.02 15.14
C ALA A 109 -4.74 -8.21 14.52
N PRO A 110 -5.67 -8.88 15.23
CA PRO A 110 -6.27 -10.10 14.74
C PRO A 110 -7.04 -9.79 13.45
N TRP A 111 -6.78 -10.55 12.39
CA TRP A 111 -7.51 -10.44 11.12
C TRP A 111 -9.00 -10.76 11.28
N GLU A 112 -9.37 -11.42 12.39
CA GLU A 112 -10.72 -11.77 12.78
C GLU A 112 -10.97 -11.34 14.23
N ILE A 113 -11.94 -10.46 14.43
CA ILE A 113 -12.42 -10.10 15.77
C ILE A 113 -13.49 -11.13 16.11
N ALA A 114 -13.14 -12.15 16.91
CA ALA A 114 -14.07 -13.24 17.26
C ALA A 114 -15.42 -12.74 17.84
N GLU A 115 -15.42 -11.59 18.52
CA GLU A 115 -16.62 -10.92 19.04
C GLU A 115 -17.52 -10.26 17.97
N LYS A 116 -17.01 -10.05 16.75
CA LYS A 116 -17.71 -9.38 15.65
C LYS A 116 -17.76 -10.22 14.36
N THR A 117 -17.41 -11.50 14.43
CA THR A 117 -17.55 -12.40 13.30
C THR A 117 -19.05 -12.61 13.03
N PRO A 118 -19.56 -12.24 11.84
CA PRO A 118 -20.95 -12.51 11.50
C PRO A 118 -21.18 -14.03 11.39
N ALA A 119 -22.43 -14.48 11.55
CA ALA A 119 -22.77 -15.90 11.44
C ALA A 119 -22.43 -16.47 10.05
N ASP A 120 -22.19 -17.78 9.94
CA ASP A 120 -21.81 -18.46 8.68
C ASP A 120 -22.83 -18.25 7.54
N ALA A 121 -24.09 -17.96 7.86
CA ALA A 121 -25.13 -17.68 6.90
C ALA A 121 -25.10 -16.24 6.35
N TRP A 122 -24.19 -15.39 6.85
CA TRP A 122 -24.08 -14.00 6.42
C TRP A 122 -23.25 -13.87 5.12
N PRO A 123 -23.65 -12.98 4.19
CA PRO A 123 -24.89 -12.20 4.19
C PRO A 123 -26.08 -13.00 3.65
N GLN A 124 -27.19 -13.04 4.41
CA GLN A 124 -28.42 -13.75 4.01
C GLN A 124 -29.16 -13.01 2.89
N ASP A 125 -29.45 -11.72 3.13
CA ASP A 125 -30.26 -10.90 2.23
C ASP A 125 -29.42 -10.03 1.29
N GLY A 126 -28.12 -9.89 1.52
CA GLY A 126 -27.23 -9.06 0.69
C GLY A 126 -27.60 -7.57 0.64
N GLU A 127 -28.48 -7.11 1.53
CA GLU A 127 -28.89 -5.71 1.63
C GLU A 127 -27.74 -4.83 2.12
N ILE A 128 -27.53 -3.70 1.44
CA ILE A 128 -26.51 -2.72 1.82
C ILE A 128 -27.23 -1.41 2.15
N VAL A 129 -27.15 -0.98 3.41
CA VAL A 129 -27.71 0.30 3.87
C VAL A 129 -26.58 1.26 4.22
N PHE A 130 -26.56 2.41 3.54
CA PHE A 130 -25.75 3.56 3.90
C PHE A 130 -26.63 4.51 4.73
N GLU A 131 -26.15 4.92 5.90
CA GLU A 131 -26.81 5.89 6.77
C GLU A 131 -25.87 7.08 7.02
N ASP A 132 -26.23 8.26 6.51
CA ASP A 132 -25.45 9.50 6.64
C ASP A 132 -23.95 9.32 6.35
N TYR A 133 -23.62 8.47 5.36
CA TYR A 133 -22.24 8.08 5.12
C TYR A 133 -21.42 9.26 4.58
N LYS A 134 -20.33 9.57 5.30
CA LYS A 134 -19.43 10.69 5.01
C LYS A 134 -18.01 10.17 4.93
N THR A 135 -17.34 10.45 3.82
CA THR A 135 -15.94 10.06 3.66
C THR A 135 -15.10 11.21 3.12
N ARG A 136 -13.85 11.27 3.57
CA ARG A 136 -12.82 12.19 3.07
C ARG A 136 -11.55 11.41 2.83
N TYR A 137 -10.79 11.85 1.83
CA TYR A 137 -9.54 11.17 1.47
C TYR A 137 -8.43 11.35 2.53
N ARG A 138 -8.47 12.45 3.28
CA ARG A 138 -7.50 12.77 4.34
C ARG A 138 -8.05 13.82 5.30
N ASP A 139 -7.60 13.80 6.55
CA ASP A 139 -7.92 14.80 7.56
C ASP A 139 -7.53 16.21 7.12
N GLY A 140 -8.45 17.16 7.31
CA GLY A 140 -8.31 18.56 6.90
C GLY A 140 -8.71 18.88 5.46
N LEU A 141 -9.13 17.89 4.67
CA LEU A 141 -9.81 18.12 3.39
C LEU A 141 -11.32 18.07 3.57
N ASP A 142 -12.00 18.70 2.62
CA ASP A 142 -13.45 18.62 2.47
C ASP A 142 -13.93 17.19 2.26
N LEU A 143 -15.15 16.94 2.71
CA LEU A 143 -15.85 15.68 2.50
C LEU A 143 -16.08 15.44 1.00
N VAL A 144 -15.71 14.25 0.55
CA VAL A 144 -15.93 13.78 -0.83
C VAL A 144 -17.33 13.18 -0.96
N LEU A 145 -17.75 12.38 0.02
CA LEU A 145 -19.15 11.99 0.20
C LEU A 145 -19.73 12.76 1.38
N ARG A 146 -20.90 13.37 1.17
CA ARG A 146 -21.52 14.32 2.09
C ARG A 146 -22.90 13.81 2.52
N GLY A 147 -22.92 12.83 3.41
CA GLY A 147 -24.16 12.34 4.02
C GLY A 147 -25.00 11.53 3.04
N VAL A 148 -24.40 10.48 2.48
CA VAL A 148 -25.12 9.58 1.57
C VAL A 148 -25.95 8.61 2.41
N THR A 149 -27.27 8.64 2.21
CA THR A 149 -28.21 7.68 2.78
C THR A 149 -28.91 6.96 1.64
N CYS A 150 -28.70 5.66 1.51
CA CYS A 150 -29.36 4.82 0.51
C CYS A 150 -29.39 3.36 0.94
N SER A 151 -30.42 2.64 0.51
CA SER A 151 -30.57 1.19 0.70
C SER A 151 -30.49 0.51 -0.67
N ILE A 152 -29.69 -0.54 -0.77
CA ILE A 152 -29.54 -1.38 -1.96
C ILE A 152 -30.07 -2.76 -1.58
N GLY A 153 -31.11 -3.22 -2.25
CA GLY A 153 -31.72 -4.52 -1.98
C GLY A 153 -30.84 -5.70 -2.45
N GLY A 154 -31.05 -6.86 -1.86
CA GLY A 154 -30.43 -8.11 -2.29
C GLY A 154 -30.73 -8.44 -3.75
N GLY A 155 -29.69 -8.58 -4.57
CA GLY A 155 -29.83 -8.95 -5.98
C GLY A 155 -30.25 -7.81 -6.93
N GLU A 156 -30.35 -6.58 -6.42
CA GLU A 156 -30.56 -5.38 -7.22
C GLU A 156 -29.29 -5.06 -8.03
N LYS A 157 -29.43 -4.83 -9.35
CA LYS A 157 -28.32 -4.58 -10.28
C LYS A 157 -28.40 -3.20 -10.91
#